data_AF-A0A951NI17-F1
#
_entry.id   AF-A0A951NI17-F1
#
_cell.length_a   1.000
_cell.length_b   1.000
_cell.length_c   1.000
_cell.angle_alpha   90.00
_cell.angle_beta   90.00
_cell.angle_gamma   90.00
#
_symmetry.space_group_name_H-M   'P 1'
#
loop_
_entity.id
_entity.type
_entity.pdbx_description
1 polymer ?
#
loop_
_entity_poly.entity_id
_entity_poly.type
_entity_poly.pdbx_seq_one_letter_code
_entity_poly.pdbx_strand_id
1 'polypeptide(L)'
;MTNEMCAAPGCTNPIQRRRRGRPPIYCSTACRPSHRAGPGRWLVVEVAGPDPDAIRPGRAWHVRLRRGSRIVTIATDLGWPSAHALANDIRELTTNRPRGAAID
;
A
#
# COMPACT_ATOMS: atom_id res chain seq x y z
N MET A 1 6.37 -39.35 -4.26
CA MET A 1 6.23 -37.95 -4.74
C MET A 1 5.66 -37.13 -3.59
N THR A 2 6.46 -36.30 -2.93
CA THR A 2 5.97 -35.42 -1.85
C THR A 2 5.37 -34.16 -2.48
N ASN A 3 4.06 -33.96 -2.31
CA ASN A 3 3.36 -32.77 -2.78
C ASN A 3 3.65 -31.62 -1.79
N GLU A 4 4.48 -30.66 -2.19
CA GLU A 4 4.70 -29.46 -1.39
C GLU A 4 3.46 -28.57 -1.45
N MET A 5 3.00 -28.08 -0.30
CA MET A 5 1.82 -27.23 -0.22
C MET A 5 2.15 -25.79 -0.60
N CYS A 6 1.18 -25.10 -1.18
CA CYS A 6 1.28 -23.67 -1.49
C CYS A 6 1.62 -22.86 -0.23
N ALA A 7 2.63 -21.99 -0.30
CA ALA A 7 3.01 -21.15 0.84
C ALA A 7 2.01 -20.02 1.16
N ALA A 8 0.90 -19.93 0.40
CA ALA A 8 -0.06 -18.86 0.60
C ALA A 8 -0.99 -19.17 1.78
N PRO A 9 -1.25 -18.21 2.69
CA PRO A 9 -2.11 -18.44 3.84
C PRO A 9 -3.49 -18.97 3.42
N GLY A 10 -3.94 -20.05 4.07
CA GLY A 10 -5.23 -20.70 3.83
C GLY A 10 -5.36 -21.43 2.48
N CYS A 11 -4.29 -21.57 1.70
CA CYS A 11 -4.33 -22.31 0.45
C CYS A 11 -3.87 -23.75 0.65
N THR A 12 -4.77 -24.71 0.45
CA THR A 12 -4.48 -26.15 0.54
C THR A 12 -4.08 -26.77 -0.80
N ASN A 13 -3.97 -25.96 -1.86
CA ASN A 13 -3.62 -26.44 -3.18
C ASN A 13 -2.16 -26.89 -3.23
N PRO A 14 -1.88 -28.04 -3.88
CA PRO A 14 -0.51 -28.50 -4.06
C PRO A 14 0.25 -27.65 -5.09
N ILE A 15 1.56 -27.57 -4.90
CA ILE A 15 2.49 -26.96 -5.86
C ILE A 15 2.84 -28.01 -6.93
N GLN A 16 2.63 -27.66 -8.19
CA GLN A 16 3.08 -28.48 -9.32
C GLN A 16 4.62 -28.44 -9.40
N ARG A 17 5.27 -29.53 -9.00
CA ARG A 17 6.73 -29.67 -9.12
C ARG A 17 7.14 -29.75 -10.59
N ARG A 18 8.09 -28.90 -10.99
CA ARG A 18 8.73 -28.97 -12.30
C ARG A 18 9.92 -29.92 -12.23
N ARG A 19 10.17 -30.69 -13.30
CA ARG A 19 11.29 -31.65 -13.38
C ARG A 19 12.67 -31.00 -13.42
N ARG A 20 12.75 -29.70 -13.70
CA ARG A 20 14.01 -28.92 -13.75
C ARG A 20 13.82 -27.55 -13.11
N GLY A 21 14.89 -27.07 -12.47
CA GLY A 21 14.94 -25.77 -11.81
C GLY A 21 14.32 -25.76 -10.41
N ARG A 22 14.31 -24.58 -9.80
CA ARG A 22 13.72 -24.38 -8.47
C ARG A 22 12.20 -24.60 -8.52
N PRO A 23 11.61 -25.44 -7.66
CA PRO A 23 10.17 -25.58 -7.57
C PRO A 23 9.48 -24.24 -7.28
N PRO A 24 8.29 -23.99 -7.85
CA PRO A 24 7.53 -22.79 -7.50
C PRO A 24 7.15 -22.81 -6.01
N ILE A 25 7.04 -21.64 -5.37
CA ILE A 25 6.63 -21.52 -3.95
C ILE A 25 5.10 -21.43 -3.82
N TYR A 26 4.42 -21.06 -4.90
CA TYR A 26 2.97 -20.85 -4.94
C TYR A 26 2.36 -21.68 -6.06
N CYS A 27 1.15 -22.21 -5.84
CA CYS A 27 0.45 -23.02 -6.84
C CYS A 27 0.03 -22.22 -8.08
N SER A 28 -0.20 -20.91 -7.94
CA SER A 28 -0.58 -19.99 -9.02
C SER A 28 -0.14 -18.56 -8.74
N THR A 29 -0.25 -17.69 -9.76
CA THR A 29 0.01 -16.25 -9.62
C THR A 29 -0.92 -15.58 -8.61
N ALA A 30 -2.19 -16.00 -8.52
CA ALA A 30 -3.16 -15.50 -7.54
C ALA A 30 -2.76 -15.75 -6.08
N CYS A 31 -1.93 -16.75 -5.82
CA CYS A 31 -1.41 -17.05 -4.49
C CYS A 31 -0.15 -16.23 -4.14
N ARG A 32 0.44 -15.49 -5.09
CA ARG A 32 1.61 -14.67 -4.83
C ARG A 32 1.23 -13.44 -3.99
N PRO A 33 2.05 -13.05 -3.00
CA PRO A 33 1.84 -11.84 -2.19
C PRO A 33 1.75 -10.56 -3.01
N SER A 34 2.36 -10.52 -4.20
CA SER A 34 2.25 -9.39 -5.12
C SER A 34 0.86 -9.28 -5.77
N HIS A 35 0.17 -10.40 -6.02
CA HIS A 35 -1.20 -10.43 -6.54
C HIS A 35 -2.25 -10.33 -5.44
N ARG A 36 -1.97 -10.88 -4.24
CA ARG A 36 -2.83 -10.72 -3.05
C ARG A 36 -2.69 -9.35 -2.39
N ALA A 37 -1.70 -8.55 -2.81
CA ALA A 37 -1.64 -7.14 -2.49
C ALA A 37 -2.79 -6.42 -3.19
N GLY A 38 -4.02 -6.62 -2.69
CA GLY A 38 -5.15 -5.78 -3.04
C GLY A 38 -4.83 -4.31 -2.75
N PRO A 39 -5.74 -3.39 -3.09
CA PRO A 39 -5.54 -1.94 -3.02
C PRO A 39 -5.06 -1.40 -1.65
N GLY A 40 -5.07 -2.20 -0.58
CA GLY A 40 -4.60 -1.82 0.75
C GLY A 40 -3.09 -1.81 1.02
N ARG A 41 -2.23 -2.15 0.05
CA ARG A 41 -0.75 -2.09 0.23
C ARG A 41 -0.12 -0.77 -0.22
N TRP A 42 -0.79 -0.02 -1.08
CA TRP A 42 -0.30 1.26 -1.57
C TRP A 42 -0.61 2.32 -0.53
N LEU A 43 0.40 3.15 -0.21
CA LEU A 43 0.19 4.34 0.57
C LEU A 43 -0.53 5.35 -0.32
N VAL A 44 -1.70 5.81 0.10
CA VAL A 44 -2.50 6.81 -0.59
C VAL A 44 -2.43 8.10 0.22
N VAL A 45 -2.16 9.21 -0.47
CA VAL A 45 -2.18 10.55 0.11
C VAL A 45 -3.49 11.23 -0.29
N GLU A 46 -4.31 11.53 0.70
CA GLU A 46 -5.65 12.09 0.54
C GLU A 46 -5.70 13.52 1.08
N VAL A 47 -6.32 14.42 0.32
CA VAL A 47 -6.68 15.76 0.77
C VAL A 47 -8.14 15.69 1.19
N ALA A 48 -8.39 15.75 2.50
CA ALA A 48 -9.74 15.73 3.03
C ALA A 48 -10.32 17.15 2.99
N GLY A 49 -11.57 17.25 2.53
CA GLY A 49 -12.37 18.47 2.49
C GLY A 49 -12.50 19.13 3.86
N PRO A 50 -12.97 20.38 3.89
CA PRO A 50 -12.93 21.18 5.10
C PRO A 50 -13.68 20.49 6.22
N ASP A 51 -13.00 20.31 7.35
CA ASP A 51 -13.59 19.65 8.51
C ASP A 51 -14.77 20.51 9.00
N PRO A 52 -16.00 19.98 9.02
CA PRO A 52 -17.18 20.72 9.47
C PRO A 52 -17.06 21.16 10.93
N ASP A 53 -16.25 20.48 11.73
CA ASP A 53 -16.05 20.75 13.16
C ASP A 53 -14.80 21.61 13.44
N ALA A 54 -14.08 22.06 12.40
CA ALA A 54 -12.91 22.92 12.59
C ALA A 54 -13.28 24.29 13.15
N ILE A 55 -12.34 24.89 13.90
CA ILE A 55 -12.42 26.25 14.47
C ILE A 55 -12.76 27.30 13.39
N ARG A 56 -12.41 27.03 12.13
CA ARG A 56 -12.78 27.84 10.96
C ARG A 56 -13.50 26.97 9.93
N PRO A 57 -14.83 26.77 10.06
CA PRO A 57 -15.58 25.93 9.15
C PRO A 57 -15.45 26.47 7.71
N GLY A 58 -15.23 25.55 6.76
CA GLY A 58 -15.10 25.86 5.34
C GLY A 58 -13.72 26.32 4.87
N ARG A 59 -12.70 26.41 5.75
CA ARG A 59 -11.34 26.83 5.37
C ARG A 59 -10.21 25.90 5.84
N ALA A 60 -10.49 24.96 6.73
CA ALA A 60 -9.51 24.06 7.30
C ALA A 60 -9.48 22.71 6.55
N TRP A 61 -8.53 22.56 5.64
CA TRP A 61 -8.23 21.32 4.92
C TRP A 61 -7.19 20.50 5.66
N HIS A 62 -7.25 19.17 5.48
CA HIS A 62 -6.36 18.24 6.17
C HIS A 62 -5.73 17.28 5.17
N VAL A 63 -4.50 16.85 5.45
CA VAL A 63 -3.84 15.81 4.66
C VAL A 63 -3.81 14.51 5.46
N ARG A 64 -4.24 13.42 4.83
CA ARG A 64 -4.33 12.09 5.42
C ARG A 64 -3.52 11.10 4.62
N LEU A 65 -2.89 10.17 5.33
CA LEU A 65 -2.24 8.99 4.78
C LEU A 65 -3.13 7.78 5.01
N ARG A 66 -3.43 7.03 3.96
CA ARG A 66 -4.18 5.78 4.06
C ARG A 66 -3.36 4.61 3.53
N ARG A 67 -3.34 3.51 4.29
CA ARG A 67 -2.81 2.21 3.85
C ARG A 67 -3.78 1.11 4.27
N GLY A 68 -4.54 0.60 3.31
CA GLY A 68 -5.65 -0.30 3.60
C GLY A 68 -6.72 0.42 4.40
N SER A 69 -7.09 -0.13 5.56
CA SER A 69 -8.04 0.45 6.52
C SER A 69 -7.39 1.41 7.52
N ARG A 70 -6.06 1.51 7.56
CA ARG A 70 -5.35 2.41 8.48
C ARG A 70 -5.29 3.80 7.86
N ILE A 71 -5.79 4.79 8.60
CA ILE A 71 -5.78 6.21 8.21
C ILE A 71 -5.06 6.99 9.31
N VAL A 72 -4.17 7.91 8.93
CA VAL A 72 -3.48 8.82 9.83
C VAL A 72 -3.58 10.24 9.26
N THR A 73 -4.05 11.18 10.07
CA THR A 73 -3.99 12.61 9.73
C THR A 73 -2.61 13.15 10.08
N ILE A 74 -1.95 13.79 9.13
CA ILE A 74 -0.57 14.28 9.28
C ILE A 74 -0.46 15.81 9.30
N ALA A 75 -1.48 16.50 8.81
CA ALA A 75 -1.58 17.95 8.85
C ALA A 75 -3.05 18.38 8.94
N THR A 76 -3.30 19.44 9.71
CA THR A 76 -4.62 20.04 9.92
C THR A 76 -4.59 21.54 9.63
N ASP A 77 -5.77 22.15 9.54
CA ASP A 77 -5.94 23.61 9.48
C ASP A 77 -5.20 24.28 8.30
N LEU A 78 -5.05 23.58 7.19
CA LEU A 78 -4.42 24.10 5.98
C LEU A 78 -5.43 24.81 5.09
N GLY A 79 -4.98 25.83 4.36
CA GLY A 79 -5.73 26.29 3.18
C GLY A 79 -5.70 25.24 2.06
N TRP A 80 -6.71 25.25 1.18
CA TRP A 80 -6.80 24.37 0.02
C TRP A 80 -5.49 24.27 -0.82
N PRO A 81 -4.84 25.38 -1.22
CA PRO A 81 -3.62 25.29 -2.03
C PRO A 81 -2.46 24.67 -1.25
N SER A 82 -2.33 24.97 0.05
CA SER A 82 -1.27 24.43 0.91
C SER A 82 -1.46 22.93 1.17
N ALA A 83 -2.70 22.48 1.36
CA ALA A 83 -3.01 21.05 1.49
C ALA A 83 -2.67 20.27 0.21
N HIS A 84 -2.92 20.84 -0.97
CA HIS A 84 -2.58 20.21 -2.25
C HIS A 84 -1.07 20.18 -2.51
N ALA A 85 -0.36 21.28 -2.21
CA ALA A 85 1.10 21.32 -2.32
C ALA A 85 1.75 20.25 -1.44
N LEU A 86 1.39 20.22 -0.14
CA LEU A 86 1.90 19.21 0.79
C LEU A 86 1.58 17.78 0.35
N ALA A 87 0.36 17.54 -0.13
CA ALA A 87 -0.02 16.21 -0.62
C ALA A 87 0.82 15.78 -1.84
N ASN A 88 1.20 16.71 -2.71
CA ASN A 88 2.06 16.42 -3.87
C ASN A 88 3.49 16.10 -3.45
N ASP A 89 4.08 16.88 -2.55
CA ASP A 89 5.44 16.63 -2.02
C ASP A 89 5.53 15.25 -1.38
N ILE A 90 4.52 14.88 -0.60
CA ILE A 90 4.46 13.56 0.05
C ILE A 90 4.27 12.44 -0.97
N ARG A 91 3.46 12.65 -2.03
CA ARG A 91 3.33 11.67 -3.12
C ARG A 91 4.67 11.47 -3.82
N GLU A 92 5.42 12.54 -4.09
CA GLU A 92 6.74 12.43 -4.69
C GLU A 92 7.70 11.60 -3.82
N LEU A 93 7.77 11.90 -2.52
CA LEU A 93 8.62 11.16 -1.57
C LEU A 93 8.22 9.69 -1.42
N THR A 94 6.93 9.37 -1.55
CA THR A 94 6.43 8.02 -1.29
C THR A 94 6.31 7.14 -2.53
N THR A 95 6.28 7.74 -3.72
CA THR A 95 6.33 7.02 -5.01
C THR A 95 7.75 6.68 -5.43
N ASN A 96 8.74 7.50 -5.04
CA ASN A 96 10.15 7.26 -5.34
C ASN A 96 10.78 6.26 -4.35
N ARG A 97 10.32 5.00 -4.39
CA ARG A 97 10.95 3.93 -3.61
C ARG A 97 12.31 3.58 -4.25
N PRO A 98 13.46 3.74 -3.56
CA PRO A 98 14.71 3.19 -4.08
C PRO A 98 14.54 1.68 -4.27
N ARG A 99 14.75 1.21 -5.50
CA ARG A 99 14.82 -0.22 -5.83
C ARG A 99 16.01 -0.78 -5.05
N GLY A 100 15.71 -1.60 -4.05
CA GLY A 100 16.64 -2.42 -3.27
C GLY A 100 18.10 -1.96 -3.29
N ALA A 101 18.49 -1.16 -2.30
CA ALA A 101 19.89 -1.16 -1.90
C ALA A 101 20.22 -2.59 -1.47
N ALA A 102 20.99 -3.30 -2.30
CA ALA A 102 21.66 -4.51 -1.89
C ALA A 102 22.55 -4.12 -0.70
N ILE A 103 22.34 -4.80 0.41
CA ILE A 103 23.32 -4.84 1.49
C ILE A 103 24.42 -5.78 1.02
N ASP A 104 25.63 -5.24 0.85
CA ASP A 104 26.88 -5.96 0.63
C ASP A 104 27.32 -6.64 1.94
#